data_AF-A0A1A9MDM9-F1
#
_entry.id   AF-A0A1A9MDM9-F1
#
_cell.length_a   1.000
_cell.length_b   1.000
_cell.length_c   1.000
_cell.angle_alpha   90.00
_cell.angle_beta   90.00
_cell.angle_gamma   90.00
#
_symmetry.space_group_name_H-M   'P 1'
#
loop_
_entity.id
_entity.type
_entity.pdbx_description
1 polymer ?
#
loop_
_entity_poly.entity_id
_entity_poly.type
_entity_poly.pdbx_seq_one_letter_code
_entity_poly.pdbx_strand_id
1 'polypeptide(L)' 'MIASLRFNAPGDSEGVWLRSGFQVKTFDTKRRIFRLIYAGHDTRVPPFTLVVLGNNSTLTVKGKQINSAFSWEM' A
#
# COMPACT_ATOMS: atom_id res chain seq x y z
N MET A 1 -10.05 -13.92 -7.69
CA MET A 1 -9.03 -12.85 -7.86
C MET A 1 -8.30 -12.68 -6.55
N ILE A 2 -6.97 -12.80 -6.52
CA ILE A 2 -6.17 -12.58 -5.31
C ILE A 2 -5.54 -11.20 -5.45
N ALA A 3 -5.86 -10.28 -4.55
CA ALA A 3 -5.15 -9.01 -4.48
C ALA A 3 -3.69 -9.29 -4.09
N SER A 4 -2.74 -8.66 -4.78
CA SER A 4 -1.32 -8.73 -4.43
C SER A 4 -0.73 -7.33 -4.41
N LEU A 5 0.16 -7.08 -3.46
CA LEU A 5 0.90 -5.83 -3.35
C LEU A 5 2.39 -6.12 -3.55
N ARG A 6 3.07 -5.30 -4.34
CA ARG A 6 4.53 -5.29 -4.40
C ARG A 6 5.06 -4.15 -3.55
N PHE A 7 5.89 -4.46 -2.58
CA PHE A 7 6.57 -3.48 -1.74
C PHE A 7 8.05 -3.40 -2.15
N ASN A 8 8.51 -2.22 -2.55
CA ASN A 8 9.90 -2.01 -2.95
C ASN A 8 10.54 -1.01 -2.00
N ALA A 9 11.76 -1.29 -1.54
CA ALA A 9 12.60 -0.26 -0.93
C ALA A 9 13.10 0.71 -2.02
N PRO A 10 13.49 1.95 -1.66
CA PRO A 10 14.12 2.85 -2.63
C PRO A 10 15.36 2.18 -3.26
N GLY A 11 15.39 2.13 -4.60
CA GLY A 11 16.47 1.49 -5.36
C GLY A 11 16.35 -0.04 -5.54
N ASP A 12 15.30 -0.67 -4.98
CA ASP A 12 15.04 -2.10 -5.12
C ASP A 12 14.21 -2.39 -6.37
N SER A 13 14.76 -3.19 -7.30
CA SER A 13 14.09 -3.59 -8.55
C SER A 13 13.26 -4.86 -8.42
N GLU A 14 13.50 -5.68 -7.39
CA GLU A 14 12.84 -6.99 -7.21
C GLU A 14 11.61 -6.86 -6.29
N GLY A 15 11.74 -6.14 -5.18
CA GLY A 15 10.66 -5.96 -4.21
C GLY A 15 10.17 -7.26 -3.59
N VAL A 16 9.19 -7.12 -2.69
CA VAL A 16 8.54 -8.24 -2.02
C VAL A 16 7.06 -8.28 -2.40
N TRP A 17 6.62 -9.43 -2.90
CA TRP A 17 5.20 -9.68 -3.19
C TRP A 17 4.45 -10.14 -1.94
N LEU A 18 3.57 -9.29 -1.45
CA LEU A 18 2.60 -9.63 -0.41
C LEU A 18 1.32 -10.14 -1.08
N ARG A 19 0.98 -11.41 -0.84
CA ARG A 19 -0.25 -12.06 -1.34
C ARG A 19 -1.31 -12.26 -0.26
N SER A 20 -0.96 -12.02 1.00
CA SER A 20 -1.81 -12.17 2.17
C SER A 20 -1.27 -11.33 3.34
N GLY A 21 -1.97 -11.31 4.47
CA GLY A 21 -1.53 -10.60 5.68
C GLY A 21 -1.79 -9.08 5.66
N PHE A 22 -2.37 -8.55 4.59
CA PHE A 22 -2.87 -7.18 4.56
C PHE A 22 -4.40 -7.16 4.57
N GLN A 23 -4.96 -6.07 5.08
CA GLN A 23 -6.39 -5.84 5.18
C GLN A 23 -6.75 -4.60 4.38
N VAL A 24 -7.61 -4.76 3.39
CA VAL A 24 -8.26 -3.63 2.70
C VAL A 24 -9.45 -3.21 3.54
N LYS A 25 -9.38 -2.01 4.13
CA LYS A 25 -10.46 -1.42 4.95
C LYS A 25 -11.48 -0.70 4.10
N THR A 26 -11.05 -0.09 3.00
CA THR A 26 -11.92 0.63 2.06
C THR A 26 -11.32 0.55 0.67
N PHE A 27 -12.15 0.30 -0.33
CA PHE A 27 -11.80 0.39 -1.75
C PHE A 27 -13.03 0.86 -2.51
N ASP A 28 -13.10 2.17 -2.75
CA ASP A 28 -14.18 2.83 -3.47
C ASP A 28 -13.57 3.64 -4.61
N THR A 29 -13.68 3.11 -5.83
CA THR A 29 -13.14 3.74 -7.04
C THR A 29 -13.99 4.93 -7.51
N LYS A 30 -15.28 4.97 -7.16
CA LYS A 30 -16.18 6.10 -7.51
C LYS A 30 -15.83 7.32 -6.67
N ARG A 31 -15.62 7.13 -5.37
CA ARG A 31 -15.20 8.18 -4.43
C ARG A 31 -13.69 8.39 -4.40
N ARG A 32 -12.92 7.53 -5.07
CA ARG A 32 -11.44 7.52 -5.08
C ARG A 32 -10.87 7.47 -3.66
N ILE A 33 -11.32 6.49 -2.88
CA ILE A 33 -10.84 6.24 -1.53
C ILE A 33 -10.31 4.81 -1.46
N PHE A 34 -9.05 4.66 -1.06
CA PHE A 34 -8.46 3.36 -0.77
C PHE A 34 -7.74 3.40 0.57
N ARG A 35 -7.95 2.38 1.40
CA ARG A 35 -7.26 2.24 2.68
C ARG A 35 -6.85 0.79 2.89
N LEU A 36 -5.55 0.58 3.02
CA LEU A 36 -4.94 -0.72 3.26
C LEU A 36 -4.02 -0.66 4.48
N ILE A 37 -4.10 -1.69 5.31
CA ILE A 37 -3.27 -1.85 6.50
C ILE A 37 -2.53 -3.17 6.40
N TYR A 38 -1.23 -3.16 6.66
CA TYR A 38 -0.40 -4.34 6.75
C TYR A 38 0.30 -4.37 8.11
N ALA A 39 0.07 -5.43 8.89
CA ALA A 39 0.53 -5.54 10.28
C ALA A 39 1.97 -6.06 10.43
N GLY A 40 2.66 -6.42 9.34
CA GLY A 40 4.05 -6.90 9.42
C GLY A 40 4.21 -8.41 9.64
N HIS A 41 3.39 -9.25 9.00
CA HIS A 41 3.48 -10.71 9.15
C HIS A 41 4.74 -11.32 8.50
N ASP A 42 5.22 -10.74 7.40
CA ASP A 42 6.48 -11.05 6.72
C ASP A 42 7.57 -10.09 7.22
N THR A 43 8.65 -10.64 7.79
CA THR A 43 9.75 -9.88 8.40
C THR A 43 10.54 -9.02 7.41
N ARG A 44 10.43 -9.32 6.10
CA ARG A 44 11.09 -8.54 5.03
C ARG A 44 10.39 -7.21 4.79
N VAL A 45 9.13 -7.08 5.20
CA VAL A 45 8.34 -5.86 4.99
C VAL A 45 7.90 -5.28 6.34
N PRO A 46 8.28 -4.05 6.67
CA PRO A 46 7.80 -3.41 7.90
C PRO A 46 6.27 -3.23 7.86
N PRO A 47 5.59 -3.15 9.02
CA PRO A 47 4.20 -2.73 9.06
C PRO A 47 4.01 -1.37 8.38
N PHE A 48 2.91 -1.23 7.63
CA PHE A 48 2.60 0.03 6.96
C PHE A 48 1.09 0.23 6.81
N THR A 49 0.71 1.48 6.59
CA THR A 49 -0.65 1.88 6.18
C THR A 49 -0.54 2.68 4.88
N LEU A 50 -1.37 2.33 3.90
CA LEU A 50 -1.54 3.08 2.66
C LEU A 50 -2.94 3.67 2.63
N VAL A 51 -3.03 4.99 2.51
CA VAL A 51 -4.28 5.73 2.33
C VAL A 51 -4.22 6.47 1.01
N VAL A 52 -5.27 6.37 0.21
CA VAL A 52 -5.47 7.16 -1.01
C VAL A 52 -6.77 7.94 -0.86
N LEU A 53 -6.69 9.23 -1.11
CA LEU A 53 -7.83 10.15 -1.18
C LEU A 53 -7.72 10.96 -2.47
N GLY A 54 -8.71 10.83 -3.35
CA GLY A 54 -8.61 11.40 -4.69
C GLY A 54 -7.43 10.80 -5.44
N ASN A 55 -6.53 11.63 -5.95
CA ASN A 55 -5.34 11.19 -6.70
C ASN A 55 -4.05 11.27 -5.88
N ASN A 56 -4.17 11.37 -4.55
CA ASN A 56 -3.01 11.47 -3.65
C ASN A 56 -2.97 10.23 -2.77
N SER A 57 -1.77 9.67 -2.62
CA SER A 57 -1.46 8.58 -1.71
C SER A 57 -0.56 9.06 -0.57
N THR A 58 -0.79 8.47 0.58
CA THR A 58 0.00 8.61 1.78
C THR A 58 0.37 7.21 2.27
N LEU A 59 1.66 6.89 2.22
CA LEU A 59 2.24 5.69 2.80
C LEU A 59 2.87 6.05 4.15
N THR A 60 2.36 5.45 5.22
CA THR A 60 2.96 5.52 6.56
C THR A 60 3.69 4.22 6.84
N VAL A 61 5.01 4.28 7.00
CA VAL A 61 5.88 3.12 7.24
C VAL A 61 6.99 3.50 8.21
N LYS A 62 7.22 2.67 9.24
CA LYS A 62 8.23 2.94 10.30
C LYS A 62 8.14 4.36 10.90
N GLY A 63 6.92 4.87 11.12
CA GLY A 63 6.69 6.22 11.66
C GLY A 63 6.98 7.38 10.69
N LYS A 64 7.40 7.08 9.45
CA LYS A 64 7.59 8.08 8.39
C LYS A 64 6.38 8.12 7.48
N GLN A 65 6.05 9.32 7.02
CA GLN A 65 5.00 9.54 6.03
C GLN A 65 5.63 9.90 4.68
N ILE A 66 5.21 9.20 3.63
CA ILE A 66 5.62 9.45 2.26
C ILE A 66 4.35 9.77 1.47
N ASN A 67 4.33 10.93 0.81
CA ASN A 67 3.22 11.34 -0.04
C ASN A 67 3.62 11.18 -1.51
N SER A 68 2.70 10.69 -2.34
CA SER A 68 2.91 10.53 -3.77
C SER A 68 1.61 10.71 -4.52
N ALA A 69 1.69 11.11 -5.79
CA ALA A 69 0.57 10.98 -6.70
C ALA A 69 0.16 9.50 -6.82
N PHE A 70 -1.13 9.26 -7.04
CA PHE A 70 -1.72 7.95 -7.22
C PHE A 70 -2.58 7.92 -8.48
N SER A 71 -2.33 6.95 -9.35
CA SER A 71 -3.18 6.68 -10.51
C SER A 71 -4.16 5.55 -10.18
N TRP A 72 -5.42 5.75 -10.56
CA TRP A 72 -6.47 4.74 -10.47
C TRP A 72 -6.61 3.92 -11.76
N GLU A 73 -5.81 4.22 -12.77
CA GLU A 73 -5.76 3.46 -14.01
C GLU A 73 -5.22 2.06 -13.71
N MET A 74 -6.00 1.04 -14.05
CA MET A 74 -5.70 -0.39 -13.87
C MET A 74 -5.29 -1.02 -15.19
#